data_AF-A0A1E5JRR3-F1
#
_entry.id   AF-A0A1E5JRR3-F1
#
_cell.length_a   1.000
_cell.length_b   1.000
_cell.length_c   1.000
_cell.angle_alpha   90.00
_cell.angle_beta   90.00
_cell.angle_gamma   90.00
#
_symmetry.space_group_name_H-M   'P 1'
#
loop_
_entity.id
_entity.type
_entity.pdbx_description
1 polymer ?
#
loop_
_entity_poly.entity_id
_entity_poly.type
_entity_poly.pdbx_seq_one_letter_code
_entity_poly.pdbx_strand_id
1 'polypeptide(L)'
;MNKSLTTLMIKLNEQLNELNLNLDTALHKKQELGQQIHQIEELINQTNSSSLTINPAIEINRLNVITQQQEKKETIILDLKNYQDIENKLKQKIKRIKMELNMLMHYLEREQTAQKKGSLDFSLM
;
A
#
# COMPACT_ATOMS: atom_id res chain seq x y z
N MET A 1 -35.77 -8.06 1.37
CA MET A 1 -34.34 -7.77 1.60
C MET A 1 -34.22 -6.38 2.21
N ASN A 2 -33.51 -6.22 3.33
CA ASN A 2 -33.46 -4.96 4.07
C ASN A 2 -32.67 -3.90 3.27
N LYS A 3 -33.35 -2.96 2.59
CA LYS A 3 -32.75 -2.00 1.64
C LYS A 3 -31.56 -1.23 2.25
N SER A 4 -31.64 -0.89 3.53
CA SER A 4 -30.57 -0.21 4.27
C SER A 4 -29.27 -1.02 4.32
N LEU A 5 -29.37 -2.34 4.50
CA LEU A 5 -28.23 -3.24 4.62
C LEU A 5 -27.53 -3.44 3.26
N THR A 6 -28.32 -3.58 2.20
CA THR A 6 -27.79 -3.65 0.83
C THR A 6 -27.05 -2.36 0.47
N THR A 7 -27.60 -1.18 0.81
CA THR A 7 -26.91 0.11 0.60
C THR A 7 -25.59 0.19 1.38
N LEU A 8 -25.55 -0.30 2.63
CA LEU A 8 -24.32 -0.32 3.41
C LEU A 8 -23.25 -1.22 2.78
N MET A 9 -23.61 -2.42 2.32
CA MET A 9 -22.68 -3.32 1.65
C MET A 9 -22.12 -2.73 0.35
N ILE A 10 -22.96 -2.03 -0.43
CA ILE A 10 -22.52 -1.33 -1.64
C ILE A 10 -21.47 -0.28 -1.28
N LYS A 11 -21.74 0.58 -0.28
CA LYS A 11 -20.78 1.60 0.18
C LYS A 11 -19.47 1.01 0.69
N LEU A 12 -19.53 -0.09 1.44
CA LEU A 12 -18.33 -0.77 1.93
C LEU A 12 -17.51 -1.37 0.77
N ASN A 13 -18.16 -1.89 -0.27
CA ASN A 13 -17.47 -2.36 -1.47
C ASN A 13 -16.83 -1.23 -2.27
N GLU A 14 -17.52 -0.08 -2.41
CA GLU A 14 -16.95 1.11 -3.03
C GLU A 14 -15.70 1.58 -2.28
N GLN A 15 -15.78 1.68 -0.95
CA GLN A 15 -14.63 2.02 -0.10
C GLN A 15 -13.50 0.99 -0.23
N LEU A 16 -13.83 -0.30 -0.32
CA LEU A 16 -12.84 -1.35 -0.49
C LEU A 16 -12.09 -1.19 -1.82
N ASN A 17 -12.81 -0.90 -2.91
CA ASN A 17 -12.22 -0.67 -4.22
C ASN A 17 -11.29 0.54 -4.23
N GLU A 18 -11.73 1.66 -3.64
CA GLU A 18 -10.90 2.87 -3.51
C GLU A 18 -9.63 2.60 -2.69
N LEU A 19 -9.74 1.89 -1.57
CA LEU A 19 -8.58 1.52 -0.76
C LEU A 19 -7.60 0.61 -1.49
N ASN A 20 -8.09 -0.34 -2.30
CA ASN A 20 -7.23 -1.20 -3.11
C ASN A 20 -6.49 -0.37 -4.17
N LEU A 21 -7.16 0.55 -4.86
CA LEU A 21 -6.51 1.45 -5.83
C LEU A 21 -5.41 2.30 -5.18
N ASN A 22 -5.69 2.84 -3.99
CA ASN A 22 -4.72 3.59 -3.20
C ASN A 22 -3.54 2.70 -2.76
N LEU A 23 -3.80 1.43 -2.44
CA LEU A 23 -2.75 0.47 -2.08
C LEU A 23 -1.85 0.18 -3.28
N ASP A 24 -2.41 -0.09 -4.45
CA ASP A 24 -1.66 -0.32 -5.67
C ASP A 24 -0.79 0.89 -6.04
N THR A 25 -1.34 2.09 -5.90
CA THR A 25 -0.61 3.35 -6.09
C THR A 25 0.57 3.49 -5.13
N ALA A 26 0.36 3.19 -3.84
CA ALA A 26 1.42 3.22 -2.84
C ALA A 26 2.51 2.18 -3.13
N LEU A 27 2.14 0.96 -3.55
CA LEU A 27 3.07 -0.09 -3.91
C LEU A 27 3.93 0.29 -5.12
N HIS A 28 3.31 0.85 -6.17
CA HIS A 28 4.03 1.35 -7.33
C HIS A 28 5.05 2.43 -6.92
N LYS A 29 4.63 3.37 -6.07
CA LYS A 29 5.53 4.44 -5.64
C LYS A 29 6.69 3.93 -4.81
N LYS A 30 6.46 2.95 -3.92
CA LYS A 30 7.55 2.27 -3.20
C LYS A 30 8.56 1.62 -4.14
N GLN A 31 8.09 0.93 -5.18
CA GLN A 31 8.95 0.29 -6.15
C GLN A 31 9.80 1.32 -6.90
N GLU A 32 9.19 2.42 -7.35
CA GLU A 32 9.87 3.53 -8.02
C GLU A 32 10.96 4.14 -7.13
N LEU A 33 10.65 4.41 -5.85
CA LEU A 33 11.63 4.95 -4.89
C LEU A 33 12.77 3.95 -4.63
N GLY A 34 12.46 2.66 -4.53
CA GLY A 34 13.47 1.60 -4.39
C GLY A 34 14.42 1.54 -5.59
N GLN A 35 13.90 1.70 -6.81
CA GLN A 35 14.72 1.78 -8.03
C GLN A 35 15.60 3.02 -8.04
N GLN A 36 15.08 4.18 -7.62
CA GLN A 36 15.88 5.42 -7.53
C GLN A 36 17.02 5.30 -6.52
N ILE A 37 16.77 4.67 -5.36
CA ILE A 37 17.83 4.39 -4.37
C ILE A 37 18.92 3.52 -5.01
N HIS A 38 18.52 2.44 -5.71
CA HIS A 38 19.48 1.54 -6.34
C HIS A 38 20.34 2.25 -7.39
N GLN A 39 19.73 3.09 -8.23
CA GLN A 39 20.45 3.90 -9.23
C GLN A 39 21.45 4.86 -8.58
N ILE A 40 21.08 5.47 -7.45
CA ILE A 40 22.01 6.34 -6.71
C ILE A 40 23.18 5.54 -6.14
N GLU A 41 22.92 4.34 -5.60
CA GLU A 41 23.97 3.45 -5.10
C GLU A 41 24.94 3.02 -6.22
N GLU A 42 24.42 2.67 -7.40
CA GLU A 42 25.23 2.36 -8.57
C GLU A 42 26.12 3.55 -8.99
N LEU A 43 25.55 4.76 -9.03
CA LEU A 43 26.29 5.99 -9.36
C LEU A 43 27.41 6.26 -8.36
N ILE A 44 27.15 6.14 -7.06
CA ILE A 44 28.16 6.31 -6.00
C ILE A 44 29.29 5.27 -6.18
N ASN A 45 28.93 4.01 -6.43
CA ASN A 45 29.91 2.93 -6.60
C ASN A 45 30.77 3.12 -7.86
N GLN A 46 30.18 3.58 -8.97
CA GLN A 46 30.90 3.90 -10.21
C GLN A 46 31.80 5.12 -10.08
N THR A 47 31.46 6.06 -9.19
CA THR A 47 32.25 7.27 -8.93
C THR A 47 33.57 6.96 -8.21
N ASN A 48 33.80 5.72 -7.78
CA ASN A 48 35.05 5.28 -7.19
C ASN A 48 36.12 5.02 -8.27
N SER A 49 37.04 5.98 -8.46
CA SER A 49 38.18 5.81 -9.36
C SER A 49 39.41 5.25 -8.62
N SER A 50 40.09 4.28 -9.25
CA SER A 50 41.31 3.64 -8.75
C SER A 50 42.57 4.31 -9.33
N SER A 51 42.66 5.64 -9.29
CA SER A 51 43.85 6.34 -9.76
C SER A 51 44.99 6.21 -8.76
N LEU A 52 46.17 5.79 -9.22
CA LEU A 52 47.41 5.72 -8.43
C LEU A 52 47.98 7.11 -8.09
N THR A 53 47.54 8.15 -8.81
CA THR A 53 47.91 9.55 -8.58
C THR A 53 46.67 10.36 -8.18
N ILE A 54 46.73 10.96 -6.98
CA ILE A 54 45.65 11.77 -6.42
C ILE A 54 45.82 13.22 -6.91
N ASN A 55 44.83 13.72 -7.65
CA ASN A 55 44.68 15.15 -7.90
C ASN A 55 43.67 15.72 -6.89
N PRO A 56 44.09 16.60 -5.97
CA PRO A 56 43.20 17.12 -4.92
C PRO A 56 41.93 17.79 -5.42
N ALA A 57 41.98 18.54 -6.53
CA ALA A 57 40.81 19.23 -7.06
C ALA A 57 39.79 18.24 -7.65
N ILE A 58 40.27 17.18 -8.31
CA ILE A 58 39.41 16.12 -8.84
C ILE A 58 38.77 15.34 -7.69
N GLU A 59 39.55 15.04 -6.64
CA GLU A 59 39.04 14.30 -5.48
C GLU A 59 38.00 15.11 -4.69
N ILE A 60 38.20 16.42 -4.50
CA ILE A 60 37.20 17.29 -3.87
C ILE A 60 35.89 17.29 -4.67
N ASN A 61 35.96 17.44 -6.00
CA ASN A 61 34.76 17.41 -6.84
C ASN A 61 34.04 16.06 -6.77
N ARG A 62 34.80 14.96 -6.78
CA ARG A 62 34.26 13.61 -6.62
C ARG A 62 33.54 13.44 -5.28
N LEU A 63 34.18 13.84 -4.18
CA LEU A 63 33.58 13.76 -2.85
C LEU A 63 32.31 14.62 -2.77
N ASN A 64 32.32 15.83 -3.35
CA ASN A 64 31.13 16.68 -3.40
C ASN A 64 29.96 15.99 -4.13
N VAL A 65 30.22 15.31 -5.25
CA VAL A 65 29.20 14.54 -5.97
C VAL A 65 28.68 13.39 -5.11
N ILE A 66 29.55 12.63 -4.46
CA ILE A 66 29.14 11.51 -3.59
C ILE A 66 28.27 12.03 -2.44
N THR A 67 28.67 13.12 -1.78
CA THR A 67 27.90 13.75 -0.70
C THR A 67 26.50 14.17 -1.17
N GLN A 68 26.39 14.86 -2.31
CA GLN A 68 25.10 15.27 -2.87
C GLN A 68 24.19 14.07 -3.20
N GLN A 69 24.76 13.00 -3.76
CA GLN A 69 23.99 11.79 -4.04
C GLN A 69 23.53 11.09 -2.76
N GLN A 70 24.36 11.08 -1.72
CA GLN A 70 24.04 10.50 -0.42
C GLN A 70 22.90 11.28 0.28
N GLU A 71 22.93 12.61 0.26
CA GLU A 71 21.85 13.46 0.78
C GLU A 71 20.53 13.22 0.04
N LYS A 72 20.60 13.07 -1.29
CA LYS A 72 19.43 12.72 -2.11
C LYS A 72 18.87 11.34 -1.75
N LYS A 73 19.74 10.35 -1.55
CA LYS A 73 19.36 9.00 -1.12
C LYS A 73 18.63 9.03 0.23
N GLU A 74 19.15 9.79 1.20
CA GLU A 74 18.52 9.92 2.51
C GLU A 74 17.12 10.52 2.44
N THR A 75 16.93 11.54 1.60
CA THR A 75 15.60 12.11 1.33
C THR A 75 14.64 11.06 0.76
N ILE A 76 15.07 10.29 -0.24
CA ILE A 76 14.24 9.23 -0.85
C ILE A 76 13.93 8.10 0.15
N ILE A 77 14.86 7.77 1.05
CA ILE A 77 14.63 6.76 2.10
C ILE A 77 13.52 7.21 3.06
N LEU A 78 13.47 8.49 3.41
CA LEU A 78 12.39 9.03 4.25
C LEU A 78 11.03 8.91 3.53
N ASP A 79 10.97 9.22 2.24
CA ASP A 79 9.77 9.03 1.44
C ASP A 79 9.36 7.57 1.34
N LEU A 80 10.32 6.65 1.14
CA LEU A 80 10.06 5.22 1.11
C LEU A 80 9.44 4.73 2.42
N LYS A 81 9.96 5.21 3.56
CA LYS A 81 9.40 4.90 4.88
C LYS A 81 7.97 5.43 5.03
N ASN A 82 7.70 6.65 4.58
CA ASN A 82 6.34 7.20 4.58
C ASN A 82 5.37 6.33 3.77
N TYR A 83 5.78 5.87 2.59
CA TYR A 83 4.95 4.98 1.78
C TYR A 83 4.77 3.57 2.38
N GLN A 84 5.76 3.05 3.13
CA GLN A 84 5.59 1.83 3.91
C GLN A 84 4.53 1.99 5.01
N ASP A 85 4.52 3.13 5.70
CA ASP A 85 3.51 3.42 6.73
C ASP A 85 2.11 3.59 6.12
N ILE A 86 2.02 4.24 4.96
CA ILE A 86 0.77 4.36 4.19
C ILE A 86 0.24 2.98 3.79
N GLU A 87 1.09 2.12 3.22
CA GLU A 87 0.74 0.76 2.83
C GLU A 87 0.19 -0.03 4.03
N ASN A 88 0.86 0.02 5.17
CA ASN A 88 0.43 -0.66 6.39
C ASN A 88 -0.96 -0.19 6.85
N LYS A 89 -1.19 1.13 6.85
CA LYS A 89 -2.49 1.72 7.19
C LYS A 89 -3.59 1.29 6.22
N LEU A 90 -3.30 1.27 4.92
CA LEU A 90 -4.24 0.83 3.89
C LEU A 90 -4.59 -0.66 4.05
N LYS A 91 -3.60 -1.53 4.23
CA LYS A 91 -3.79 -2.96 4.48
C LYS A 91 -4.66 -3.22 5.72
N GLN A 92 -4.44 -2.48 6.80
CA GLN A 92 -5.27 -2.58 8.00
C GLN A 92 -6.73 -2.17 7.73
N LYS A 93 -6.96 -1.05 7.03
CA LYS A 93 -8.31 -0.61 6.66
C LYS A 93 -9.03 -1.60 5.75
N ILE A 94 -8.34 -2.12 4.73
CA ILE A 94 -8.84 -3.16 3.83
C ILE A 94 -9.25 -4.41 4.60
N LYS A 95 -8.40 -4.87 5.52
CA LYS A 95 -8.69 -6.03 6.37
C LYS A 95 -9.97 -5.81 7.20
N ARG A 96 -10.11 -4.62 7.80
CA ARG A 96 -11.29 -4.27 8.59
C ARG A 96 -12.57 -4.27 7.74
N ILE A 97 -12.56 -3.61 6.58
CA ILE A 97 -13.74 -3.56 5.70
C ILE A 97 -14.11 -4.95 5.18
N LYS A 98 -13.13 -5.78 4.82
CA LYS A 98 -13.39 -7.19 4.43
C LYS A 98 -14.06 -7.97 5.56
N MET A 99 -13.62 -7.76 6.81
CA MET A 99 -14.26 -8.38 7.97
C MET A 99 -15.69 -7.90 8.16
N GLU A 100 -15.94 -6.59 8.05
CA GLU A 100 -17.28 -5.99 8.15
C GLU A 100 -18.21 -6.54 7.06
N LEU A 101 -17.76 -6.58 5.80
CA LEU A 101 -18.51 -7.19 4.70
C LEU A 101 -18.85 -8.66 4.96
N ASN A 102 -17.89 -9.44 5.47
CA ASN A 102 -18.12 -10.86 5.78
C ASN A 102 -19.17 -11.03 6.90
N MET A 103 -19.13 -10.20 7.94
CA MET A 103 -20.14 -10.20 9.00
C MET A 103 -21.53 -9.88 8.46
N LEU A 104 -21.65 -8.87 7.59
CA LEU A 104 -22.92 -8.50 6.97
C LEU A 104 -23.47 -9.60 6.07
N MET A 105 -22.59 -10.29 5.33
CA MET A 105 -22.96 -11.43 4.49
C MET A 105 -23.52 -12.59 5.33
N HIS A 106 -22.83 -12.97 6.41
CA HIS A 106 -23.33 -14.00 7.32
C HIS A 106 -24.64 -13.62 8.02
N TYR A 107 -24.81 -12.34 8.36
CA TYR A 107 -26.08 -11.86 8.89
C TYR A 107 -27.21 -12.05 7.88
N LEU A 108 -27.00 -11.67 6.62
CA LEU A 108 -27.98 -11.87 5.54
C LEU A 108 -28.30 -13.34 5.29
N GLU A 109 -27.31 -14.22 5.31
CA GLU A 109 -27.50 -15.66 5.16
C GLU A 109 -28.41 -16.22 6.27
N ARG A 110 -28.13 -15.83 7.53
CA ARG A 110 -28.94 -16.23 8.69
C ARG A 110 -30.38 -15.74 8.57
N GLU A 111 -30.59 -14.47 8.26
CA GLU A 111 -31.93 -13.90 8.04
C GLU A 111 -32.71 -14.64 6.95
N GLN A 112 -32.06 -14.98 5.83
CA GLN A 112 -32.69 -15.74 4.74
C GLN A 112 -33.05 -17.17 5.18
N THR A 113 -32.18 -17.85 5.91
CA THR A 113 -32.48 -19.19 6.44
C THR A 113 -33.59 -19.17 7.49
N ALA A 114 -33.66 -18.15 8.35
CA ALA A 114 -34.72 -17.99 9.35
C ALA A 114 -36.08 -17.73 8.68
N GLN A 115 -36.14 -16.86 7.67
CA GLN A 115 -37.36 -16.60 6.90
C GLN A 115 -37.88 -17.86 6.18
N LYS A 116 -36.99 -18.66 5.58
CA LYS A 116 -37.38 -19.92 4.92
C LYS A 116 -37.96 -20.96 5.88
N LYS A 117 -37.43 -21.05 7.11
CA LYS A 117 -37.99 -21.94 8.15
C LYS A 117 -39.35 -21.48 8.64
N GLY A 118 -39.53 -20.19 8.89
CA GLY A 118 -40.82 -19.62 9.29
C GLY A 118 -41.91 -19.76 8.22
N SER A 119 -41.56 -19.66 6.92
CA SER A 119 -42.54 -19.84 5.84
C SER A 119 -42.98 -21.29 5.62
N LEU A 120 -42.14 -22.28 5.95
CA LEU A 120 -42.47 -23.70 5.84
C LEU A 120 -43.44 -24.14 6.95
N ASP A 121 -43.34 -23.56 8.14
CA ASP A 121 -44.23 -23.86 9.28
C ASP A 121 -45.68 -23.39 9.05
N PHE A 122 -45.87 -22.30 8.30
CA PHE A 122 -47.20 -21.81 7.94
C PHE A 122 -47.84 -22.51 6.73
N SER A 123 -47.09 -23.31 5.97
CA SER A 123 -47.62 -24.04 4.81
C SER A 123 -48.08 -25.47 5.14
N LEU A 124 -47.92 -25.90 6.40
CA LEU A 124 -48.30 -27.23 6.91
C LEU A 124 -49.49 -27.17 7.90
N MET A 125 -50.12 -26.01 8.06
CA MET A 125 -51.44 -25.84 8.70
C MET A 125 -52.50 -25.53 7.63
#